data_AF-V4M2P4-F1
#
_entry.id   AF-V4M2P4-F1
#
_cell.length_a   1.000
_cell.length_b   1.000
_cell.length_c   1.000
_cell.angle_alpha   90.00
_cell.angle_beta   90.00
_cell.angle_gamma   90.00
#
_symmetry.space_group_name_H-M   'P 1'
#
loop_
_entity.id
_entity.type
_entity.pdbx_description
1 polymer ?
#
loop_
_entity_poly.entity_id
_entity_poly.type
_entity_poly.pdbx_seq_one_letter_code
_entity_poly.pdbx_strand_id
1 'polypeptide(L)'
;MLDYCSQQKTLAYHLSMLKSLFPQGLSVLSLFSRIGGAEFALNCLDIHLRCVVSVEYCRWSQNIMKRWWKTSRQTGELVEIEDIKRVSLKMLESLVHRFVEFDIVISQNSPTLNNLFEENSRSQTCKFDFFVVNEYNRESKRVKDIMELKLTK
;
A
#
# COMPACT_ATOMS: atom_id res chain seq x y z
N MET A 1 -3.87 5.64 19.72
CA MET A 1 -4.65 6.30 18.63
C MET A 1 -4.04 7.65 18.22
N LEU A 2 -3.46 8.43 19.15
CA LEU A 2 -2.81 9.72 18.87
C LEU A 2 -1.55 9.64 17.99
N ASP A 3 -0.72 8.60 18.15
CA ASP A 3 0.54 8.49 17.38
C ASP A 3 0.35 8.31 15.86
N TYR A 4 -0.74 7.65 15.44
CA TYR A 4 -1.06 7.46 14.02
C TYR A 4 -1.47 8.77 13.34
N CYS A 5 -2.09 9.70 14.07
CA CYS A 5 -2.55 10.97 13.52
C CYS A 5 -1.36 11.89 13.20
N SER A 6 -0.31 11.87 14.02
CA SER A 6 0.95 12.60 13.75
C SER A 6 1.65 12.07 12.50
N GLN A 7 1.73 10.75 12.34
CA GLN A 7 2.32 10.13 11.14
C GLN A 7 1.50 10.40 9.87
N GLN A 8 0.16 10.40 9.96
CA GLN A 8 -0.71 10.73 8.84
C GLN A 8 -0.57 12.18 8.39
N LYS A 9 -0.37 13.14 9.30
CA LYS A 9 -0.14 14.54 8.93
C LYS A 9 1.18 14.73 8.19
N THR A 10 2.26 14.08 8.66
CA THR A 10 3.55 14.11 7.95
C THR A 10 3.45 13.45 6.58
N LEU A 11 2.77 12.31 6.48
CA LEU A 11 2.56 11.63 5.22
C LEU A 11 1.72 12.49 4.26
N ALA A 12 0.65 13.11 4.75
CA ALA A 12 -0.18 14.02 3.97
C ALA A 12 0.62 15.23 3.44
N TYR A 13 1.56 15.77 4.23
CA TYR A 13 2.44 16.84 3.77
C TYR A 13 3.29 16.39 2.56
N HIS A 14 3.94 15.23 2.65
CA HIS A 14 4.75 14.70 1.54
C HIS A 14 3.91 14.34 0.30
N LEU A 15 2.68 13.86 0.50
CA LEU A 15 1.78 13.47 -0.59
C LEU A 15 0.98 14.65 -1.17
N SER A 16 0.98 15.82 -0.53
CA SER A 16 0.21 16.99 -0.99
C SER A 16 0.56 17.40 -2.43
N MET A 17 1.81 17.22 -2.85
CA MET A 17 2.28 17.48 -4.22
C MET A 17 1.58 16.60 -5.26
N LEU A 18 1.07 15.43 -4.88
CA LEU A 18 0.36 14.54 -5.81
C LEU A 18 -1.00 15.10 -6.21
N LYS A 19 -1.61 15.96 -5.39
CA LYS A 19 -2.93 16.53 -5.68
C LYS A 19 -2.94 17.36 -6.96
N SER A 20 -1.87 18.12 -7.21
CA SER A 20 -1.75 18.93 -8.44
C SER A 20 -1.30 18.10 -9.65
N LEU A 21 -0.53 17.04 -9.43
CA LEU A 21 -0.02 16.16 -10.49
C LEU A 21 -1.09 15.20 -11.03
N PHE A 22 -2.03 14.78 -10.17
CA PHE A 22 -3.05 13.77 -10.48
C PHE A 22 -4.47 14.32 -10.25
N PRO A 23 -4.91 15.32 -11.05
CA PRO A 23 -6.23 15.94 -10.86
C PRO A 23 -7.40 14.97 -11.13
N GLN A 24 -7.16 13.90 -11.89
CA GLN A 24 -8.13 12.84 -12.18
C GLN A 24 -8.02 11.66 -11.18
N GLY A 25 -7.31 11.84 -10.08
CA GLY A 25 -7.02 10.79 -9.13
C GLY A 25 -5.86 9.89 -9.55
N LEU A 26 -5.61 8.86 -8.75
CA LEU A 26 -4.44 7.99 -8.89
C LEU A 26 -4.76 6.51 -8.61
N SER A 27 -3.93 5.64 -9.17
CA SER A 27 -3.91 4.20 -8.99
C SER A 27 -2.75 3.82 -8.07
N VAL A 28 -3.04 3.19 -6.94
CA VAL A 28 -2.07 2.83 -5.88
C VAL A 28 -1.83 1.33 -5.85
N LEU A 29 -0.56 0.92 -5.83
CA LEU A 29 -0.17 -0.38 -5.30
C LEU A 29 0.40 -0.20 -3.89
N SER A 30 -0.30 -0.72 -2.89
CA SER A 30 0.04 -0.61 -1.47
C SER A 30 0.53 -1.97 -0.96
N LEU A 31 1.84 -2.10 -0.78
CA LEU A 31 2.49 -3.29 -0.24
C LEU A 31 2.57 -3.18 1.29
N PHE A 32 2.12 -4.21 2.01
CA PHE A 32 2.03 -4.19 3.47
C PHE A 32 1.17 -3.01 3.97
N SER A 33 -0.04 -2.89 3.42
CA SER A 33 -0.93 -1.74 3.62
C SER A 33 -1.43 -1.58 5.06
N ARG A 34 -1.38 -2.65 5.87
CA ARG A 34 -1.89 -2.68 7.24
C ARG A 34 -3.35 -2.19 7.24
N ILE A 35 -3.65 -1.20 8.09
CA ILE A 35 -5.00 -0.66 8.24
C ILE A 35 -5.36 0.41 7.18
N GLY A 36 -4.55 0.61 6.14
CA GLY A 36 -4.83 1.56 5.06
C GLY A 36 -4.41 3.01 5.36
N GLY A 37 -3.33 3.19 6.13
CA GLY A 37 -2.92 4.52 6.60
C GLY A 37 -2.52 5.50 5.50
N ALA A 38 -1.96 5.01 4.39
CA ALA A 38 -1.53 5.84 3.27
C ALA A 38 -2.70 6.25 2.38
N GLU A 39 -3.59 5.30 2.12
CA GLU A 39 -4.84 5.46 1.40
C GLU A 39 -5.77 6.42 2.13
N PHE A 40 -5.83 6.31 3.46
CA PHE A 40 -6.52 7.28 4.30
C PHE A 40 -5.92 8.68 4.19
N ALA A 41 -4.59 8.83 4.22
CA ALA A 41 -3.93 10.13 4.09
C ALA A 41 -4.20 10.76 2.72
N LEU A 42 -4.14 9.99 1.65
CA LEU A 42 -4.50 10.43 0.29
C LEU A 42 -5.97 10.88 0.21
N ASN A 43 -6.87 10.11 0.80
CA ASN A 43 -8.29 10.48 0.88
C ASN A 43 -8.51 11.77 1.67
N CYS A 44 -7.79 11.99 2.78
CA CYS A 44 -7.86 13.24 3.55
C CYS A 44 -7.33 14.46 2.80
N LEU A 45 -6.54 14.28 1.75
CA LEU A 45 -6.11 15.35 0.85
C LEU A 45 -7.11 15.63 -0.28
N ASP A 46 -8.28 14.98 -0.27
CA ASP A 46 -9.27 14.95 -1.36
C ASP A 46 -8.68 14.45 -2.69
N ILE A 47 -7.73 13.52 -2.62
CA ILE A 47 -7.23 12.85 -3.82
C ILE A 47 -8.14 11.67 -4.11
N HIS A 48 -8.66 11.61 -5.33
CA HIS A 48 -9.47 10.49 -5.78
C HIS A 48 -8.59 9.25 -6.00
N LEU A 49 -9.00 8.12 -5.45
CA LEU A 49 -8.31 6.84 -5.59
C LEU A 49 -9.05 6.03 -6.66
N ARG A 50 -8.56 6.05 -7.90
CA ARG A 50 -9.16 5.32 -9.03
C ARG A 50 -9.12 3.81 -8.80
N CYS A 51 -7.97 3.34 -8.33
CA CYS A 51 -7.75 1.95 -7.97
C CYS A 51 -6.78 1.89 -6.80
N VAL A 52 -7.04 1.00 -5.85
CA VAL A 52 -6.10 0.61 -4.80
C VAL A 52 -5.95 -0.89 -4.82
N VAL A 53 -4.75 -1.38 -5.12
CA VAL A 53 -4.36 -2.76 -4.88
C VAL A 53 -3.62 -2.82 -3.56
N SER A 54 -4.26 -3.41 -2.55
CA SER A 54 -3.75 -3.53 -1.19
C SER A 54 -3.27 -4.96 -0.92
N VAL A 55 -2.02 -5.11 -0.49
CA VAL A 55 -1.42 -6.40 -0.12
C VAL A 55 -1.19 -6.44 1.39
N GLU A 56 -1.93 -7.28 2.09
CA GLU A 56 -1.88 -7.37 3.56
C GLU A 56 -2.26 -8.77 4.05
N TYR A 57 -1.47 -9.33 4.97
CA TYR A 57 -1.70 -10.66 5.54
C TYR A 57 -2.76 -10.70 6.64
N CYS A 58 -2.83 -9.66 7.46
CA CYS A 58 -3.75 -9.62 8.58
C CYS A 58 -5.19 -9.41 8.10
N ARG A 59 -6.03 -10.44 8.24
CA ARG A 59 -7.48 -10.37 7.92
C ARG A 59 -8.22 -9.28 8.68
N TRP A 60 -7.81 -8.98 9.90
CA TRP A 60 -8.41 -7.90 10.68
C TRP A 60 -8.15 -6.54 10.03
N SER A 61 -6.91 -6.30 9.60
CA SER A 61 -6.51 -5.10 8.87
C SER A 61 -7.24 -4.97 7.52
N GLN A 62 -7.34 -6.07 6.75
CA GLN A 62 -8.15 -6.10 5.52
C GLN A 62 -9.62 -5.73 5.80
N ASN A 63 -10.22 -6.28 6.86
CA ASN A 63 -11.60 -5.96 7.22
C ASN A 63 -11.79 -4.49 7.58
N ILE A 64 -10.80 -3.86 8.23
CA ILE A 64 -10.81 -2.42 8.50
C ILE A 64 -10.73 -1.64 7.19
N MET A 65 -9.81 -2.00 6.29
CA MET A 65 -9.65 -1.36 4.99
C MET A 65 -10.95 -1.43 4.18
N LYS A 66 -11.59 -2.61 4.09
CA LYS A 66 -12.89 -2.81 3.44
C LYS A 66 -13.99 -1.93 4.02
N ARG A 67 -14.08 -1.85 5.36
CA ARG A 67 -15.09 -1.04 6.04
C ARG A 67 -14.85 0.43 5.78
N TRP A 68 -13.62 0.88 5.91
CA TRP A 68 -13.23 2.25 5.61
C TRP A 68 -13.56 2.60 4.15
N TRP A 69 -13.19 1.75 3.19
CA TRP A 69 -13.45 1.96 1.75
C TRP A 69 -14.93 2.18 1.45
N LYS A 70 -15.81 1.39 2.06
CA LYS A 70 -17.27 1.55 1.92
C LYS A 70 -17.80 2.89 2.48
N THR A 71 -17.07 3.49 3.41
CA THR A 71 -17.47 4.74 4.10
C THR A 71 -16.71 5.98 3.61
N SER A 72 -15.62 5.83 2.84
CA SER A 72 -14.71 6.92 2.48
C SER A 72 -15.20 7.80 1.33
N ARG A 73 -16.35 7.48 0.73
CA ARG A 73 -16.91 8.12 -0.50
C ARG A 73 -16.05 7.96 -1.75
N GLN A 74 -14.99 7.17 -1.69
CA GLN A 74 -14.20 6.81 -2.86
C GLN A 74 -15.07 6.00 -3.83
N THR A 75 -15.01 6.34 -5.10
CA THR A 75 -15.80 5.70 -6.17
C THR A 75 -14.99 4.74 -7.03
N GLY A 76 -13.67 4.68 -6.80
CA GLY A 76 -12.78 3.74 -7.48
C GLY A 76 -12.89 2.31 -6.94
N GLU A 77 -11.94 1.48 -7.35
CA GLU A 77 -11.91 0.07 -6.98
C GLU A 77 -10.87 -0.24 -5.90
N LEU A 78 -11.25 -1.09 -4.93
CA LEU A 78 -10.31 -1.71 -3.98
C LEU A 78 -10.15 -3.20 -4.33
N VAL A 79 -8.91 -3.60 -4.60
CA VAL A 79 -8.51 -5.00 -4.78
C VAL A 79 -7.61 -5.39 -3.63
N GLU A 80 -7.97 -6.44 -2.89
CA GLU A 80 -7.16 -6.93 -1.77
C GLU A 80 -6.51 -8.27 -2.08
N ILE A 81 -5.22 -8.35 -1.76
CA ILE A 81 -4.37 -9.53 -1.92
C ILE A 81 -3.93 -9.95 -0.52
N GLU A 82 -4.23 -11.19 -0.14
CA GLU A 82 -4.01 -11.69 1.22
C GLU A 82 -2.54 -11.89 1.56
N ASP A 83 -1.62 -12.06 0.60
CA ASP A 83 -0.21 -12.30 0.92
C ASP A 83 0.67 -11.80 -0.21
N ILE A 84 1.80 -11.19 0.14
CA ILE A 84 2.84 -10.80 -0.82
C ILE A 84 3.35 -12.00 -1.61
N LYS A 85 3.36 -13.19 -1.02
CA LYS A 85 3.70 -14.45 -1.70
C LYS A 85 2.73 -14.81 -2.82
N ARG A 86 1.50 -14.27 -2.80
CA ARG A 86 0.49 -14.47 -3.86
C ARG A 86 0.64 -13.46 -4.99
N VAL A 87 1.48 -12.43 -4.82
CA VAL A 87 1.81 -11.48 -5.87
C VAL A 87 2.78 -12.16 -6.85
N SER A 88 2.19 -12.75 -7.89
CA SER A 88 2.94 -13.33 -9.00
C SER A 88 3.11 -12.32 -10.14
N LEU A 89 4.13 -12.51 -10.98
CA LEU A 89 4.38 -11.64 -12.14
C LEU A 89 3.14 -11.55 -13.04
N LYS A 90 2.49 -12.69 -13.33
CA LYS A 90 1.27 -12.75 -14.15
C LYS A 90 0.10 -11.97 -13.50
N MET A 91 0.01 -11.98 -12.18
CA MET A 91 -0.99 -11.19 -11.46
C MET A 91 -0.70 -9.69 -11.59
N LEU A 92 0.55 -9.28 -11.41
CA LEU A 92 0.96 -7.89 -11.61
C LEU A 92 0.71 -7.43 -13.05
N GLU A 93 1.07 -8.24 -14.05
CA GLU A 93 0.77 -7.96 -15.46
C GLU A 93 -0.73 -7.80 -15.71
N SER A 94 -1.56 -8.68 -15.13
CA SER A 94 -3.02 -8.58 -15.23
C SER A 94 -3.56 -7.31 -14.57
N LEU A 95 -3.03 -6.93 -13.40
CA LEU A 95 -3.44 -5.72 -12.70
C LEU A 95 -3.01 -4.46 -13.46
N VAL A 96 -1.78 -4.42 -13.96
CA VAL A 96 -1.26 -3.32 -14.80
C VAL A 96 -2.02 -3.27 -16.13
N HIS A 97 -2.45 -4.40 -16.69
CA HIS A 97 -3.30 -4.40 -17.87
C HIS A 97 -4.70 -3.85 -17.56
N ARG A 98 -5.30 -4.29 -16.46
CA ARG A 98 -6.65 -3.91 -16.04
C ARG A 98 -6.77 -2.43 -15.67
N PHE A 99 -5.78 -1.89 -14.96
CA PHE A 99 -5.80 -0.51 -14.47
C PHE A 99 -4.95 0.44 -15.30
N VAL A 100 -4.45 -0.02 -16.45
CA VAL A 100 -3.51 0.66 -17.38
C VAL A 100 -2.12 0.87 -16.76
N GLU A 101 -2.06 1.49 -15.58
CA GLU A 101 -0.83 1.84 -14.85
C GLU A 101 -1.10 2.00 -13.34
N PHE A 102 -0.05 1.92 -12.53
CA PHE A 102 -0.03 2.40 -11.14
C PHE A 102 0.81 3.68 -11.06
N ASP A 103 0.21 4.78 -10.63
CA ASP A 103 0.88 6.07 -10.50
C ASP A 103 1.83 6.10 -9.29
N ILE A 104 1.53 5.28 -8.27
CA ILE A 104 2.35 5.20 -7.05
C ILE A 104 2.38 3.79 -6.49
N VAL A 105 3.59 3.35 -6.11
CA VAL A 105 3.81 2.15 -5.30
C VAL A 105 4.23 2.61 -3.91
N ILE A 106 3.44 2.27 -2.90
CA ILE A 106 3.67 2.63 -1.50
C ILE A 106 3.95 1.35 -0.72
N SER A 107 4.93 1.41 0.18
CA SER A 107 5.07 0.42 1.25
C SER A 107 5.08 1.12 2.58
N GLN A 108 4.24 0.68 3.51
CA GLN A 108 4.47 1.05 4.89
C GLN A 108 5.66 0.25 5.42
N ASN A 109 6.54 0.92 6.16
CA ASN A 109 7.56 0.23 6.94
C ASN A 109 6.84 -0.73 7.88
N SER A 110 7.02 -2.02 7.63
CA SER A 110 6.60 -3.06 8.56
C SER A 110 7.40 -2.84 9.85
N PRO A 111 6.78 -2.50 11.00
CA PRO A 111 7.44 -2.84 12.24
C PRO A 111 7.52 -4.36 12.19
N THR A 112 8.75 -4.85 12.07
CA THR A 112 9.15 -6.25 12.21
C THR A 112 8.10 -7.03 12.98
N LEU A 113 7.61 -8.11 12.37
CA LEU A 113 6.62 -9.05 12.88
C LEU A 113 7.09 -9.67 14.21
N ASN A 114 7.14 -8.88 15.27
CA ASN A 114 7.29 -9.34 16.63
C ASN A 114 5.90 -9.24 17.22
N ASN A 115 5.18 -10.36 17.15
CA ASN A 115 4.18 -10.78 18.11
C ASN A 115 3.41 -9.62 18.78
N LEU A 116 2.45 -9.04 18.08
CA LEU A 116 1.34 -8.33 18.74
C LEU A 116 0.44 -9.28 19.58
N PHE A 117 0.94 -10.49 19.89
CA PHE A 117 0.30 -11.49 20.74
C PHE A 117 1.21 -12.06 21.85
N GLU A 118 2.47 -11.65 22.01
CA GLU A 118 3.29 -12.13 23.13
C GLU A 118 4.05 -10.98 23.80
N GLU A 119 3.39 -10.36 24.78
CA GLU A 119 4.08 -9.75 25.90
C GLU A 119 4.78 -10.87 26.71
N ASN A 120 6.05 -11.16 26.41
CA ASN A 120 7.03 -11.37 27.48
C ASN A 120 8.47 -11.53 27.00
N SER A 121 9.35 -11.14 27.93
CA SER A 121 10.80 -11.33 27.97
C SER A 121 11.66 -10.30 27.23
N ARG A 122 12.24 -9.44 28.07
CA ARG A 122 13.31 -8.48 27.81
C ARG A 122 14.49 -9.17 27.10
N SER A 123 14.98 -8.54 26.03
CA SER A 123 16.18 -8.84 25.23
C SER A 123 15.95 -9.53 23.87
N GLN A 124 15.25 -8.86 22.95
CA GLN A 124 15.42 -9.12 21.51
C GLN A 124 15.65 -7.80 20.79
N THR A 125 16.86 -7.63 20.30
CA THR A 125 17.24 -6.58 19.37
C THR A 125 16.28 -6.59 18.18
N CYS A 126 15.74 -5.43 17.82
CA CYS A 126 14.92 -5.25 16.62
C CYS A 126 15.77 -5.59 15.38
N LYS A 127 15.79 -6.86 14.97
CA LYS A 127 16.36 -7.26 13.69
C LYS A 127 15.42 -6.74 12.60
N PHE A 128 15.82 -5.67 11.92
CA PHE A 128 15.22 -5.29 10.64
C PHE A 128 15.14 -6.54 9.76
N ASP A 129 13.93 -6.97 9.45
CA ASP A 129 13.73 -8.17 8.64
C ASP A 129 13.97 -7.80 7.17
N PHE A 130 15.21 -8.02 6.71
CA PHE A 130 15.61 -7.82 5.33
C PHE A 130 14.70 -8.54 4.34
N PHE A 131 14.00 -9.60 4.77
CA PHE A 131 13.04 -10.31 3.93
C PHE A 131 11.96 -9.36 3.39
N VAL A 132 11.30 -8.58 4.25
CA VAL A 132 10.21 -7.66 3.84
C VAL A 132 10.71 -6.59 2.87
N VAL A 133 11.91 -6.06 3.13
CA VAL A 133 12.55 -5.07 2.25
C VAL A 133 12.90 -5.69 0.89
N ASN A 134 13.37 -6.93 0.86
CA ASN A 134 13.67 -7.65 -0.37
C ASN A 134 12.40 -7.95 -1.18
N GLU A 135 11.31 -8.34 -0.52
CA GLU A 135 10.01 -8.56 -1.16
C GLU A 135 9.50 -7.25 -1.79
N TYR A 136 9.54 -6.13 -1.05
CA TYR A 136 9.18 -4.82 -1.56
C TYR A 136 10.02 -4.43 -2.79
N ASN A 137 11.35 -4.53 -2.69
CA ASN A 137 12.26 -4.18 -3.78
C ASN A 137 12.01 -5.06 -5.01
N ARG A 138 11.74 -6.35 -4.80
CA ARG A 138 11.46 -7.29 -5.88
C ARG A 138 10.16 -6.95 -6.60
N GLU A 139 9.06 -6.74 -5.88
CA GLU A 139 7.78 -6.42 -6.50
C GLU A 139 7.77 -5.02 -7.12
N SER A 140 8.39 -4.04 -6.47
CA SER A 140 8.53 -2.68 -7.02
C SER A 140 9.33 -2.68 -8.32
N LYS A 141 10.43 -3.46 -8.37
CA LYS A 141 11.22 -3.62 -9.59
C LYS A 141 10.41 -4.29 -10.71
N ARG A 142 9.66 -5.35 -10.40
CA ARG A 142 8.79 -6.03 -11.38
C ARG A 142 7.74 -5.09 -11.97
N VAL A 143 7.08 -4.29 -11.11
CA VAL A 143 6.09 -3.30 -11.56
C VAL A 143 6.73 -2.29 -12.51
N LYS A 144 7.92 -1.77 -12.14
CA LYS A 144 8.68 -0.86 -12.98
C LYS A 144 9.05 -1.49 -14.33
N ASP A 145 9.60 -2.71 -14.32
CA ASP A 145 10.00 -3.42 -15.55
C ASP A 145 8.79 -3.65 -16.48
N ILE A 146 7.62 -4.03 -15.92
CA ILE A 146 6.37 -4.22 -16.68
C ILE A 146 5.89 -2.89 -17.30
N MET A 147 5.99 -1.79 -16.57
CA MET A 147 5.59 -0.46 -17.05
C MET A 147 6.52 0.05 -18.16
N GLU A 148 7.84 -0.10 -18.01
CA GLU A 148 8.82 0.33 -19.01
C GLU A 148 8.69 -0.45 -20.33
N LEU A 149 8.38 -1.75 -20.25
CA LEU A 149 8.13 -2.60 -21.42
C LEU A 149 6.85 -2.22 -22.20
N LYS A 150 5.88 -1.55 -21.54
CA LYS A 150 4.70 -1.00 -22.22
C LYS A 150 4.99 0.33 -22.93
N LEU A 151 5.91 1.14 -22.41
CA LEU A 151 6.29 2.43 -23.03
C LEU A 151 7.11 2.25 -24.32
N THR A 152 7.69 1.08 -24.54
CA THR A 152 8.53 0.75 -25.70
C THR A 152 7.78 0.02 -26.83
N LYS A 153 6.47 -0.19 -26.72
CA LYS A 153 5.60 -0.79 -27.75
C LYS A 153 4.53 0.20 -28.21
#